data_AF-A0A847XMD3-F1
#
_entry.id   AF-A0A847XMD3-F1
#
_cell.length_a   1.000
_cell.length_b   1.000
_cell.length_c   1.000
_cell.angle_alpha   90.00
_cell.angle_beta   90.00
_cell.angle_gamma   90.00
#
_symmetry.space_group_name_H-M   'P 1'
#
loop_
_entity.id
_entity.type
_entity.pdbx_description
1 polymer ?
#
loop_
_entity_poly.entity_id
_entity_poly.type
_entity_poly.pdbx_seq_one_letter_code
_entity_poly.pdbx_strand_id
1 'polypeptide(L)'
;MLKVDVRGFTLIELLVSIAIIGLLASMAMMSLGNARQKSRDARRVADVKQIQNALEMYFNDNTFYPYGTIGGVVQSTGALGDTSHRVLSSQSGFNTSASGITYMTKVSSDPGVESGYIYDYESSNGSTYTITFGLAGKTGNLTCATYGAACCTASPKGITCN
;
A
#
# COMPACT_ATOMS: atom_id res chain seq x y z
N MET A 1 13.24 63.97 -8.58
CA MET A 1 13.40 62.97 -9.67
C MET A 1 14.44 61.96 -9.21
N LEU A 2 14.02 60.81 -8.69
CA LEU A 2 14.91 59.77 -8.17
C LEU A 2 15.47 58.97 -9.35
N LYS A 3 16.79 58.87 -9.43
CA LYS A 3 17.51 58.16 -10.49
C LYS A 3 17.59 56.68 -10.10
N VAL A 4 16.88 55.82 -10.82
CA VAL A 4 16.95 54.36 -10.63
C VAL A 4 18.12 53.84 -11.45
N ASP A 5 19.14 53.30 -10.77
CA ASP A 5 20.32 52.70 -11.39
C ASP A 5 20.02 51.23 -11.70
N VAL A 6 19.89 50.89 -12.99
CA VAL A 6 19.58 49.54 -13.45
C VAL A 6 20.89 48.78 -13.59
N ARG A 7 21.29 48.08 -12.53
CA ARG A 7 22.46 47.18 -12.56
C ARG A 7 22.09 45.90 -13.33
N GLY A 8 22.79 45.63 -14.43
CA GLY A 8 22.64 44.41 -15.21
C GLY A 8 23.37 43.22 -14.56
N PHE A 9 22.81 42.02 -14.71
CA PHE A 9 23.48 40.77 -14.31
C PHE A 9 24.71 40.50 -15.20
N THR A 10 25.80 40.04 -14.59
CA THR A 10 26.98 39.57 -15.33
C THR A 10 26.79 38.14 -15.84
N LEU A 11 27.44 37.80 -16.95
CA LEU A 11 27.40 36.43 -17.51
C LEU A 11 27.95 35.39 -16.52
N ILE A 12 28.95 35.76 -15.72
CA ILE A 12 29.53 34.86 -14.72
C ILE A 12 28.57 34.61 -13.55
N GLU A 13 27.80 35.60 -13.12
CA GLU A 13 26.77 35.43 -12.10
C GLU A 13 25.70 34.44 -12.57
N LEU A 14 25.24 34.56 -13.82
CA LEU A 14 24.24 33.65 -14.37
C LEU A 14 24.80 32.22 -14.52
N LEU A 15 26.07 32.08 -14.92
CA LEU A 15 26.73 30.78 -15.08
C LEU A 15 26.90 30.05 -13.74
N VAL A 16 27.35 30.75 -12.69
CA VAL A 16 27.49 30.16 -11.35
C VAL A 16 26.12 29.77 -10.78
N SER A 17 25.08 30.56 -11.06
CA SER A 17 23.71 30.30 -10.59
C SER A 17 23.16 28.98 -11.11
N ILE A 18 23.24 28.75 -12.43
CA ILE A 18 22.72 27.51 -13.03
C ILE A 18 23.54 26.28 -12.59
N ALA A 19 24.83 26.45 -12.33
CA ALA A 19 25.69 25.39 -11.79
C ALA A 19 25.24 24.97 -10.38
N ILE A 20 24.95 25.95 -9.50
CA ILE A 20 24.47 25.68 -8.14
C ILE A 20 23.05 25.08 -8.17
N ILE A 21 22.14 25.60 -9.01
CA ILE A 21 20.79 25.05 -9.16
C ILE A 21 20.86 23.60 -9.66
N GLY A 22 21.71 23.29 -10.63
CA GLY A 22 21.91 21.93 -11.15
C GLY A 22 22.39 20.96 -10.07
N LEU A 23 23.36 21.39 -9.24
CA LEU A 23 23.85 20.61 -8.10
C LEU A 23 22.72 20.31 -7.10
N LEU A 24 21.99 21.34 -6.65
CA LEU A 24 20.91 21.20 -5.67
C LEU A 24 19.75 20.35 -6.22
N ALA A 25 19.40 20.53 -7.50
CA ALA A 25 18.35 19.76 -8.16
C ALA A 25 18.66 18.26 -8.19
N SER A 26 19.91 17.87 -8.46
CA SER A 26 20.32 16.45 -8.48
C SER A 26 20.14 15.76 -7.12
N MET A 27 20.52 16.43 -6.03
CA MET A 27 20.35 15.92 -4.66
C MET A 27 18.87 15.83 -4.26
N ALA A 28 18.06 16.82 -4.66
CA ALA A 28 16.64 16.85 -4.40
C ALA A 28 15.90 15.68 -5.08
N MET A 29 16.27 15.33 -6.32
CA MET A 29 15.67 14.21 -7.06
C MET A 29 15.89 12.87 -6.34
N MET A 30 17.11 12.58 -5.88
CA MET A 30 17.40 11.33 -5.16
C MET A 30 16.63 11.24 -3.84
N SER A 31 16.54 12.35 -3.10
CA SER A 31 15.77 12.42 -1.85
C SER A 31 14.28 12.14 -2.07
N LEU A 32 13.70 12.71 -3.13
CA LEU A 32 12.29 12.54 -3.46
C LEU A 32 11.94 11.10 -3.83
N GLY A 33 12.81 10.39 -4.55
CA GLY A 33 12.63 8.96 -4.87
C GLY A 33 12.48 8.10 -3.61
N ASN A 34 13.42 8.26 -2.67
CA ASN A 34 13.40 7.54 -1.39
C ASN A 34 12.18 7.90 -0.53
N ALA A 35 11.80 9.18 -0.49
CA ALA A 35 10.63 9.63 0.26
C ALA A 35 9.32 9.04 -0.30
N ARG A 36 9.18 8.99 -1.63
CA ARG A 36 8.03 8.36 -2.29
C ARG A 36 7.94 6.87 -1.99
N GLN A 37 9.07 6.15 -2.03
CA GLN A 37 9.11 4.72 -1.70
C GLN A 37 8.65 4.47 -0.26
N LYS A 38 9.22 5.20 0.72
CA LYS A 38 8.80 5.11 2.13
C LYS A 38 7.32 5.44 2.33
N SER A 39 6.81 6.42 1.59
CA SER A 39 5.39 6.81 1.64
C SER A 39 4.47 5.69 1.12
N ARG A 40 4.87 5.00 0.04
CA ARG A 40 4.14 3.84 -0.47
C ARG A 40 4.15 2.69 0.54
N ASP A 41 5.29 2.39 1.13
CA ASP A 41 5.40 1.31 2.12
C ASP A 41 4.60 1.60 3.40
N ALA A 42 4.64 2.83 3.90
CA ALA A 42 3.81 3.26 5.03
C ALA A 42 2.31 3.13 4.72
N ARG A 43 1.91 3.49 3.49
CA ARG A 43 0.54 3.32 3.01
C ARG A 43 0.15 1.84 2.93
N ARG A 44 1.00 0.95 2.42
CA ARG A 44 0.73 -0.49 2.36
C ARG A 44 0.42 -1.07 3.74
N VAL A 45 1.26 -0.75 4.73
CA VAL A 45 1.03 -1.20 6.11
C VAL A 45 -0.27 -0.63 6.69
N ALA A 46 -0.59 0.62 6.39
CA ALA A 46 -1.84 1.23 6.85
C ALA A 46 -3.08 0.60 6.18
N ASP A 47 -3.02 0.35 4.87
CA ASP A 47 -4.08 -0.29 4.09
C ASP A 47 -4.35 -1.71 4.63
N VAL A 48 -3.30 -2.51 4.84
CA VAL A 48 -3.43 -3.85 5.42
C VAL A 48 -4.06 -3.79 6.82
N LYS A 49 -3.64 -2.86 7.68
CA LYS A 49 -4.25 -2.67 9.01
C LYS A 49 -5.74 -2.31 8.94
N GLN A 50 -6.14 -1.48 7.98
CA GLN A 50 -7.56 -1.17 7.77
C GLN A 50 -8.34 -2.42 7.37
N ILE A 51 -7.77 -3.25 6.49
CA ILE A 51 -8.37 -4.53 6.10
C ILE A 51 -8.48 -5.46 7.32
N GLN A 52 -7.44 -5.57 8.16
CA GLN A 52 -7.49 -6.37 9.39
C GLN A 52 -8.64 -5.92 10.30
N ASN A 53 -8.76 -4.62 10.56
CA ASN A 53 -9.84 -4.10 11.41
C ASN A 53 -11.23 -4.43 10.84
N ALA A 54 -11.41 -4.31 9.52
CA ALA A 54 -12.66 -4.66 8.86
C ALA A 54 -12.95 -6.17 8.93
N LEU A 55 -11.92 -7.01 8.85
CA LEU A 55 -12.04 -8.46 9.03
C LEU A 55 -12.41 -8.84 10.46
N GLU A 56 -11.87 -8.15 11.47
CA GLU A 56 -12.26 -8.35 12.87
C GLU A 56 -13.73 -7.96 13.10
N MET A 57 -14.19 -6.86 12.50
CA MET A 57 -15.61 -6.50 12.53
C MET A 57 -16.49 -7.57 11.86
N TYR A 58 -16.07 -8.10 10.70
CA TYR A 58 -16.76 -9.19 10.02
C TYR A 58 -16.82 -10.44 10.92
N PHE A 59 -15.71 -10.80 11.56
CA PHE A 59 -15.62 -11.98 12.44
C PHE A 59 -16.53 -11.84 13.66
N ASN A 60 -16.61 -10.65 14.27
CA ASN A 60 -17.48 -10.42 15.42
C ASN A 60 -18.97 -10.69 15.11
N ASP A 61 -19.40 -10.37 13.89
CA ASP A 61 -20.79 -10.56 13.47
C ASP A 61 -21.07 -11.98 12.93
N ASN A 62 -20.11 -12.54 12.17
CA ASN A 62 -20.32 -13.79 11.43
C ASN A 62 -19.70 -15.01 12.13
N THR A 63 -18.82 -14.82 13.11
CA THR A 63 -18.04 -15.86 13.83
C THR A 63 -17.05 -16.66 12.98
N PHE A 64 -16.80 -16.20 11.74
CA PHE A 64 -15.78 -16.73 10.84
C PHE A 64 -15.24 -15.59 9.97
N TYR A 65 -14.03 -15.75 9.41
CA TYR A 65 -13.47 -14.86 8.39
C TYR A 65 -13.95 -15.25 6.99
N PRO A 66 -14.08 -14.32 6.04
CA PRO A 66 -14.46 -14.64 4.67
C PRO A 66 -13.56 -15.72 4.07
N TYR A 67 -14.12 -16.77 3.50
CA TYR A 67 -13.39 -17.77 2.75
C TYR A 67 -14.14 -18.06 1.45
N GLY A 68 -13.41 -18.21 0.34
CA GLY A 68 -14.02 -18.58 -0.93
C GLY A 68 -14.45 -20.04 -0.89
N THR A 69 -15.58 -20.40 -1.50
CA THR A 69 -15.87 -21.81 -1.80
C THR A 69 -16.16 -21.92 -3.29
N ILE A 70 -15.24 -22.52 -4.05
CA ILE A 70 -15.46 -22.81 -5.48
C ILE A 70 -15.68 -24.31 -5.62
N GLY A 71 -16.88 -24.71 -6.04
CA GLY A 71 -17.21 -26.13 -6.27
C GLY A 71 -17.14 -27.00 -5.00
N GLY A 72 -17.41 -26.43 -3.82
CA GLY A 72 -17.34 -27.15 -2.54
C GLY A 72 -15.93 -27.28 -1.95
N VAL A 73 -14.89 -26.77 -2.63
CA VAL A 73 -13.53 -26.64 -2.10
C VAL A 73 -13.37 -25.23 -1.52
N VAL A 74 -12.96 -25.14 -0.26
CA VAL A 74 -12.60 -23.86 0.33
C VAL A 74 -11.33 -23.35 -0.38
N GLN A 75 -11.45 -22.21 -1.07
CA GLN A 75 -10.35 -21.55 -1.75
C GLN A 75 -9.91 -20.29 -1.02
N SER A 76 -8.59 -20.13 -0.98
CA SER A 76 -7.86 -18.90 -0.70
C SER A 76 -8.44 -17.80 -1.57
N THR A 77 -8.93 -16.75 -0.95
CA THR A 77 -9.41 -15.58 -1.66
C THR A 77 -8.23 -14.93 -2.38
N GLY A 78 -8.47 -14.37 -3.56
CA GLY A 78 -7.39 -13.87 -4.40
C GLY A 78 -6.96 -12.45 -4.03
N ALA A 79 -6.48 -11.77 -5.07
CA ALA A 79 -6.09 -10.38 -5.07
C ALA A 79 -7.15 -9.44 -4.47
N LEU A 80 -6.87 -8.81 -3.33
CA LEU A 80 -7.70 -7.77 -2.74
C LEU A 80 -7.55 -6.43 -3.48
N GLY A 81 -8.66 -5.69 -3.55
CA GLY A 81 -8.71 -4.39 -4.22
C GLY A 81 -8.68 -4.48 -5.76
N ASP A 82 -8.73 -5.70 -6.31
CA ASP A 82 -8.88 -5.95 -7.74
C ASP A 82 -10.33 -5.74 -8.20
N THR A 83 -10.67 -6.11 -9.44
CA THR A 83 -12.04 -6.01 -9.95
C THR A 83 -13.03 -6.92 -9.24
N SER A 84 -12.58 -7.98 -8.59
CA SER A 84 -13.36 -9.06 -7.99
C SER A 84 -13.59 -8.88 -6.48
N HIS A 85 -12.67 -8.21 -5.77
CA HIS A 85 -12.66 -8.06 -4.31
C HIS A 85 -12.57 -6.58 -3.91
N ARG A 86 -13.58 -5.81 -4.31
CA ARG A 86 -13.65 -4.35 -4.13
C ARG A 86 -14.24 -3.92 -2.79
N VAL A 87 -15.04 -4.77 -2.17
CA VAL A 87 -15.75 -4.49 -0.91
C VAL A 87 -15.69 -5.68 0.04
N LEU A 88 -15.92 -5.43 1.33
CA LEU A 88 -16.14 -6.46 2.35
C LEU A 88 -17.53 -6.26 2.97
N SER A 89 -18.38 -7.29 2.90
CA SER A 89 -19.76 -7.24 3.40
C SER A 89 -20.21 -8.56 4.03
N SER A 90 -21.20 -8.52 4.93
CA SER A 90 -21.60 -9.65 5.78
C SER A 90 -22.11 -10.87 5.03
N GLN A 91 -22.80 -10.71 3.90
CA GLN A 91 -23.35 -11.86 3.16
C GLN A 91 -22.40 -12.44 2.13
N SER A 92 -21.46 -11.65 1.63
CA SER A 92 -20.67 -12.02 0.45
C SER A 92 -19.17 -12.03 0.70
N GLY A 93 -18.73 -11.70 1.92
CA GLY A 93 -17.31 -11.55 2.22
C GLY A 93 -16.67 -10.50 1.32
N PHE A 94 -15.51 -10.82 0.77
CA PHE A 94 -14.88 -10.02 -0.28
C PHE A 94 -15.58 -10.24 -1.63
N ASN A 95 -16.11 -9.17 -2.22
CA ASN A 95 -16.84 -9.24 -3.49
C ASN A 95 -16.72 -7.93 -4.29
N THR A 96 -17.30 -7.91 -5.49
CA THR A 96 -17.38 -6.75 -6.38
C THR A 96 -18.34 -5.68 -5.89
N SER A 97 -19.36 -6.09 -5.14
CA SER A 97 -20.49 -5.29 -4.68
C SER A 97 -20.90 -5.71 -3.27
N ALA A 98 -21.44 -4.77 -2.49
CA ALA A 98 -21.81 -5.04 -1.11
C ALA A 98 -23.21 -5.64 -1.02
N SER A 99 -23.37 -6.68 -0.20
CA SER A 99 -24.69 -7.24 0.16
C SER A 99 -24.78 -7.35 1.67
N GLY A 100 -25.85 -6.79 2.24
CA GLY A 100 -26.01 -6.71 3.70
C GLY A 100 -25.16 -5.61 4.33
N ILE A 101 -24.64 -5.88 5.54
CA ILE A 101 -23.84 -4.90 6.29
C ILE A 101 -22.48 -4.77 5.62
N THR A 102 -22.04 -3.54 5.34
CA THR A 102 -20.76 -3.27 4.71
C THR A 102 -19.72 -2.92 5.77
N TYR A 103 -18.66 -3.74 5.86
CA TYR A 103 -17.52 -3.47 6.74
C TYR A 103 -16.44 -2.64 6.06
N MET A 104 -16.36 -2.72 4.73
CA MET A 104 -15.44 -1.91 3.94
C MET A 104 -16.01 -1.62 2.56
N THR A 105 -16.21 -0.34 2.24
CA THR A 105 -16.79 0.13 0.97
C THR A 105 -15.78 0.19 -0.18
N LYS A 106 -14.48 0.19 0.15
CA LYS A 106 -13.39 0.10 -0.81
C LYS A 106 -12.22 -0.62 -0.17
N VAL A 107 -11.96 -1.83 -0.62
CA VAL A 107 -10.74 -2.56 -0.30
C VAL A 107 -9.59 -1.86 -1.02
N SER A 108 -8.59 -1.41 -0.27
CA SER A 108 -7.39 -0.79 -0.85
C SER A 108 -6.64 -1.80 -1.72
N SER A 109 -6.19 -1.34 -2.88
CA SER A 109 -5.22 -2.05 -3.72
C SER A 109 -3.82 -1.45 -3.53
N ASP A 110 -2.78 -2.21 -3.87
CA ASP A 110 -1.40 -1.75 -3.71
C ASP A 110 -1.14 -0.44 -4.50
N PRO A 111 -0.53 0.57 -3.86
CA PRO A 111 -0.30 1.88 -4.48
C PRO A 111 0.83 1.88 -5.53
N GLY A 112 1.56 0.78 -5.73
CA GLY A 112 2.65 0.67 -6.69
C GLY A 112 2.49 -0.56 -7.59
N VAL A 113 2.14 -0.33 -8.86
CA VAL A 113 2.11 -1.33 -9.94
C VAL A 113 3.49 -1.89 -10.33
N GLU A 114 4.52 -1.72 -9.50
CA GLU A 114 5.84 -2.32 -9.70
C GLU A 114 5.75 -3.83 -9.37
N SER A 115 5.36 -4.63 -10.36
CA SER A 115 5.43 -6.10 -10.41
C SER A 115 4.92 -6.86 -9.17
N GLY A 116 3.65 -7.25 -9.19
CA GLY A 116 3.18 -8.42 -8.42
C GLY A 116 2.92 -8.22 -6.93
N TYR A 117 3.03 -7.00 -6.40
CA TYR A 117 2.58 -6.69 -5.04
C TYR A 117 1.07 -6.53 -5.01
N ILE A 118 0.39 -7.66 -4.88
CA ILE A 118 -1.04 -7.72 -4.65
C ILE A 118 -1.22 -8.07 -3.17
N TYR A 119 -2.24 -7.49 -2.53
CA TYR A 119 -2.68 -7.98 -1.22
C TYR A 119 -3.42 -9.28 -1.43
N ASP A 120 -2.74 -10.41 -1.22
CA ASP A 120 -3.32 -11.73 -1.46
C ASP A 120 -3.94 -12.25 -0.16
N TYR A 121 -5.24 -12.52 -0.14
CA TYR A 121 -5.98 -12.83 1.09
C TYR A 121 -6.44 -14.29 1.14
N GLU A 122 -5.74 -15.11 1.90
CA GLU A 122 -6.05 -16.52 2.03
C GLU A 122 -6.83 -16.82 3.33
N SER A 123 -7.92 -17.58 3.23
CA SER A 123 -8.59 -18.23 4.36
C SER A 123 -9.15 -19.59 3.93
N SER A 124 -8.79 -20.65 4.66
CA SER A 124 -9.10 -22.04 4.31
C SER A 124 -10.30 -22.63 5.06
N ASN A 125 -10.72 -22.02 6.16
CA ASN A 125 -11.82 -22.52 6.99
C ASN A 125 -12.56 -21.41 7.76
N GLY A 126 -12.23 -20.14 7.52
CA GLY A 126 -12.79 -19.01 8.25
C GLY A 126 -12.35 -18.92 9.72
N SER A 127 -11.51 -19.81 10.24
CA SER A 127 -10.96 -19.69 11.60
C SER A 127 -9.76 -18.72 11.66
N THR A 128 -9.02 -18.61 10.57
CA THR A 128 -7.88 -17.70 10.43
C THR A 128 -7.80 -17.16 9.02
N TYR A 129 -7.00 -16.12 8.83
CA TYR A 129 -6.63 -15.63 7.52
C TYR A 129 -5.16 -15.23 7.45
N THR A 130 -4.66 -15.12 6.23
CA THR A 130 -3.34 -14.59 5.91
C THR A 130 -3.48 -13.58 4.77
N ILE A 131 -3.05 -12.34 4.97
CA ILE A 131 -2.86 -11.36 3.89
C ILE A 131 -1.38 -11.28 3.59
N THR A 132 -0.98 -11.69 2.39
CA THR A 132 0.40 -11.57 1.93
C THR A 132 0.56 -10.28 1.14
N PHE A 133 1.61 -9.51 1.45
CA PHE A 133 1.96 -8.29 0.74
C PHE A 133 3.48 -8.08 0.77
N GLY A 134 3.98 -7.11 0.03
CA GLY A 134 5.41 -6.81 0.00
C GLY A 134 5.74 -5.37 0.35
N LEU A 135 6.98 -5.14 0.75
CA LEU A 135 7.54 -3.82 1.00
C LEU A 135 8.76 -3.62 0.11
N ALA A 136 8.95 -2.39 -0.36
CA ALA A 136 10.13 -2.01 -1.12
C ALA A 136 11.31 -1.70 -0.18
N GLY A 137 11.05 -1.22 1.04
CA GLY A 137 12.09 -0.97 2.03
C GLY A 137 11.63 -1.30 3.44
N LYS A 138 12.38 -0.78 4.42
CA LYS A 138 12.05 -0.89 5.83
C LYS A 138 10.90 0.05 6.19
N THR A 139 9.88 -0.49 6.88
CA THR A 139 8.78 0.29 7.46
C THR A 139 8.60 -0.06 8.93
N GLY A 140 9.01 0.84 9.83
CA GLY A 140 9.07 0.52 11.26
C GLY A 140 10.02 -0.65 11.52
N ASN A 141 9.52 -1.72 12.15
CA ASN A 141 10.29 -2.96 12.39
C ASN A 141 10.10 -4.02 11.29
N LEU A 142 9.34 -3.70 10.24
CA LEU A 142 9.06 -4.59 9.13
C LEU A 142 10.11 -4.41 8.04
N THR A 143 10.78 -5.50 7.67
CA THR A 143 11.79 -5.54 6.62
C THR A 143 11.59 -6.78 5.77
N CYS A 144 11.77 -6.64 4.46
CA CYS A 144 11.75 -7.77 3.52
C CYS A 144 13.17 -8.14 3.12
N ALA A 145 13.51 -9.43 3.17
CA ALA A 145 14.83 -9.89 2.76
C ALA A 145 15.10 -9.64 1.26
N THR A 146 14.06 -9.65 0.43
CA THR A 146 14.16 -9.46 -1.03
C THR A 146 13.27 -8.29 -1.46
N TYR A 147 13.90 -7.28 -2.08
CA TYR A 147 13.18 -6.21 -2.78
C TYR A 147 12.36 -6.84 -3.91
N GLY A 148 11.08 -6.51 -4.03
CA GLY A 148 10.20 -7.07 -5.07
C GLY A 148 9.32 -8.24 -4.62
N ALA A 149 9.49 -8.80 -3.42
CA ALA A 149 8.84 -10.06 -3.03
C ALA A 149 7.65 -9.89 -2.08
N ALA A 150 6.67 -10.80 -2.17
CA ALA A 150 5.60 -10.99 -1.18
C ALA A 150 6.21 -11.60 0.11
N CYS A 151 6.69 -10.74 1.00
CA CYS A 151 7.54 -11.06 2.16
C CYS A 151 6.85 -10.85 3.50
N CYS A 152 5.79 -10.04 3.52
CA CYS A 152 5.04 -9.70 4.72
C CYS A 152 3.72 -10.44 4.73
N THR A 153 3.35 -10.93 5.91
CA THR A 153 2.07 -11.58 6.17
C THR A 153 1.36 -10.89 7.31
N ALA A 154 0.06 -10.67 7.15
CA ALA A 154 -0.83 -10.20 8.20
C ALA A 154 -1.84 -11.29 8.55
N SER A 155 -2.04 -11.53 9.83
CA SER A 155 -2.99 -12.48 10.38
C SER A 155 -3.73 -11.85 11.57
N PRO A 156 -4.71 -12.51 12.19
CA PRO A 156 -5.34 -11.99 13.42
C PRO A 156 -4.33 -11.67 14.54
N LYS A 157 -3.15 -12.31 14.52
CA LYS A 157 -2.07 -12.11 15.50
C LYS A 157 -1.21 -10.86 15.24
N GLY A 158 -1.39 -10.19 14.10
CA GLY A 158 -0.60 -9.03 13.69
C GLY A 158 0.14 -9.22 12.37
N ILE A 159 1.10 -8.33 12.12
CA ILE A 159 1.88 -8.26 10.88
C ILE A 159 3.32 -8.68 11.14
N THR A 160 3.84 -9.58 10.32
CA THR A 160 5.23 -10.06 10.35
C THR A 160 5.82 -10.04 8.95
N CYS A 161 7.12 -9.80 8.81
CA CYS A 161 7.83 -9.87 7.54
C CYS A 161 9.11 -10.69 7.69
N ASN A 162 9.42 -11.50 6.68
CA ASN A 162 10.63 -12.30 6.59
C ASN A 162 11.50 -11.89 5.39
#